data_AF-A0A661L7G5-F1
#
_entry.id   AF-A0A661L7G5-F1
#
_cell.length_a   1.000
_cell.length_b   1.000
_cell.length_c   1.000
_cell.angle_alpha   90.00
_cell.angle_beta   90.00
_cell.angle_gamma   90.00
#
_symmetry.space_group_name_H-M   'P 1'
#
loop_
_entity.id
_entity.type
_entity.pdbx_description
1 polymer ?
#
loop_
_entity_poly.entity_id
_entity_poly.type
_entity_poly.pdbx_seq_one_letter_code
_entity_poly.pdbx_strand_id
1 'polypeptide(L)'
;MTKVFRLTDRLETKKKKEQAETYRNKLKAIQRTVRCAFCNLKCSMCGQYLSKEEVAHSLFSSSDGFNLCESCGSEFEDFIRISTNHTSSGMFWHKEAWLKLWAAWVDYQEALKAFKDSPEFQELSKELEE
;
A
#
# COMPACT_ATOMS: atom_id res chain seq x y z
N MET A 1 -0.64 19.36 50.81
CA MET A 1 0.11 18.41 49.94
C MET A 1 -0.77 17.64 48.95
N THR A 2 -2.06 17.42 49.22
CA THR A 2 -3.02 16.68 48.36
C THR A 2 -3.30 17.34 46.99
N LYS A 3 -3.17 18.67 46.90
CA LYS A 3 -3.46 19.45 45.68
C LYS A 3 -2.40 19.24 44.58
N VAL A 4 -1.15 19.01 44.97
CA VAL A 4 -0.02 18.76 44.06
C VAL A 4 -0.10 17.34 43.49
N PHE A 5 -0.44 16.35 44.33
CA PHE A 5 -0.64 14.97 43.91
C PHE A 5 -1.79 14.81 42.89
N ARG A 6 -2.89 15.56 43.07
CA ARG A 6 -3.99 15.59 42.09
C ARG A 6 -3.62 16.26 40.75
N LEU A 7 -2.64 17.16 40.74
CA LEU A 7 -2.20 17.81 39.50
C LEU A 7 -1.26 16.90 38.69
N THR A 8 -0.38 16.16 39.37
CA THR A 8 0.47 15.15 38.74
C THR A 8 -0.36 14.01 38.15
N ASP A 9 -1.36 13.51 38.86
CA ASP A 9 -2.27 12.46 38.35
C ASP A 9 -3.02 12.90 37.09
N ARG A 10 -3.48 14.17 37.04
CA ARG A 10 -4.16 14.72 35.87
C ARG A 10 -3.24 14.87 34.66
N LEU A 11 -1.99 15.27 34.88
CA LEU A 11 -0.98 15.37 33.82
C LEU A 11 -0.62 14.00 33.27
N GLU A 12 -0.41 13.00 34.13
CA GLU A 12 -0.15 11.63 33.70
C GLU A 12 -1.34 11.02 32.95
N THR A 13 -2.57 11.25 33.43
CA THR A 13 -3.78 10.77 32.76
C THR A 13 -3.91 11.40 31.36
N LYS A 14 -3.64 12.70 31.24
CA LYS A 14 -3.66 13.40 29.95
C LYS A 14 -2.61 12.83 28.99
N LYS A 15 -1.38 12.64 29.47
CA LYS A 15 -0.28 12.06 28.69
C LYS A 15 -0.59 10.64 28.21
N LYS A 16 -1.15 9.79 29.07
CA LYS A 16 -1.59 8.43 28.70
C LYS A 16 -2.69 8.47 27.63
N LYS A 17 -3.64 9.40 27.74
CA LYS A 17 -4.70 9.59 26.73
C LYS A 17 -4.13 10.02 25.38
N GLU A 18 -3.22 10.99 25.36
CA GLU A 18 -2.56 11.47 24.14
C GLU A 18 -1.72 10.36 23.46
N GLN A 19 -1.03 9.55 24.26
CA GLN A 19 -0.28 8.39 23.75
C GLN A 19 -1.20 7.33 23.14
N ALA A 20 -2.30 6.99 23.83
CA ALA A 20 -3.27 6.03 23.32
C ALA A 20 -3.95 6.52 22.02
N GLU A 21 -4.23 7.81 21.91
CA GLU A 21 -4.78 8.43 20.70
C GLU A 21 -3.76 8.40 19.55
N THR A 22 -2.50 8.76 19.83
CA THR A 22 -1.42 8.71 18.83
C THR A 22 -1.20 7.28 18.33
N TYR A 23 -1.24 6.30 19.23
CA TYR A 23 -1.14 4.89 18.89
C TYR A 23 -2.28 4.46 17.95
N ARG A 24 -3.53 4.71 18.33
CA ARG A 24 -4.70 4.41 17.48
C ARG A 24 -4.64 5.10 16.11
N ASN A 25 -4.17 6.35 16.06
CA ASN A 25 -4.04 7.08 14.79
C ASN A 25 -3.00 6.42 13.87
N LYS A 26 -1.88 5.94 14.43
CA LYS A 26 -0.87 5.20 13.66
C LYS A 26 -1.41 3.87 13.13
N LEU A 27 -2.13 3.11 13.95
CA LEU A 27 -2.76 1.86 13.52
C LEU A 27 -3.72 2.10 12.35
N LYS A 28 -4.61 3.09 12.47
CA LYS A 28 -5.54 3.47 11.39
C LYS A 28 -4.84 3.89 10.11
N ALA A 29 -3.74 4.64 10.23
CA ALA A 29 -2.96 5.06 9.08
C ALA A 29 -2.36 3.86 8.34
N ILE A 30 -1.75 2.91 9.05
CA ILE A 30 -1.17 1.70 8.46
C ILE A 30 -2.27 0.84 7.82
N GLN A 31 -3.38 0.60 8.52
CA GLN A 31 -4.51 -0.15 7.99
C GLN A 31 -5.05 0.47 6.70
N ARG A 32 -5.23 1.80 6.67
CA ARG A 32 -5.70 2.52 5.50
C ARG A 32 -4.72 2.39 4.34
N THR A 33 -3.42 2.52 4.59
CA THR A 33 -2.39 2.40 3.56
C THR A 33 -2.44 1.04 2.88
N VAL A 34 -2.45 -0.04 3.67
CA VAL A 34 -2.51 -1.42 3.13
C VAL A 34 -3.83 -1.65 2.38
N ARG A 35 -4.98 -1.32 2.98
CA ARG A 35 -6.29 -1.48 2.31
C ARG A 35 -6.39 -0.69 1.01
N CYS A 36 -5.86 0.53 0.99
CA CYS A 36 -5.83 1.35 -0.20
C CYS A 36 -4.89 0.74 -1.25
N ALA A 37 -3.70 0.27 -0.86
CA ALA A 37 -2.75 -0.35 -1.80
C ALA A 37 -3.35 -1.57 -2.53
N PHE A 38 -4.15 -2.38 -1.83
CA PHE A 38 -4.85 -3.56 -2.38
C PHE A 38 -6.29 -3.27 -2.83
N CYS A 39 -6.70 -2.01 -2.98
CA CYS A 39 -8.03 -1.67 -3.44
C CYS A 39 -8.21 -2.05 -4.91
N ASN A 40 -9.21 -2.87 -5.22
CA ASN A 40 -9.52 -3.28 -6.59
C ASN A 40 -10.17 -2.18 -7.44
N LEU A 41 -10.64 -1.09 -6.84
CA LEU A 41 -11.28 0.02 -7.54
C LEU A 41 -10.29 1.05 -8.08
N LYS A 42 -8.98 0.79 -8.01
CA LYS A 42 -7.96 1.69 -8.55
C LYS A 42 -6.77 0.96 -9.16
N CYS A 43 -6.09 1.64 -10.07
CA CYS A 43 -4.78 1.24 -10.56
C CYS A 43 -3.74 1.32 -9.42
N SER A 44 -2.96 0.28 -9.24
CA SER A 44 -1.91 0.19 -8.22
C SER A 44 -0.62 0.92 -8.61
N MET A 45 -0.44 1.23 -9.90
CA MET A 45 0.69 2.05 -10.37
C MET A 45 0.39 3.54 -10.30
N CYS A 46 -0.69 3.99 -10.96
CA CYS A 46 -0.99 5.42 -11.09
C CYS A 46 -2.09 5.94 -10.13
N GLY A 47 -2.83 5.06 -9.45
CA GLY A 47 -3.89 5.45 -8.52
C GLY A 47 -5.21 5.88 -9.16
N GLN A 48 -5.34 5.85 -10.50
CA GLN A 48 -6.59 6.15 -11.20
C GLN A 48 -7.70 5.20 -10.77
N TYR A 49 -8.91 5.71 -10.56
CA TYR A 49 -10.09 4.89 -10.31
C TYR A 49 -10.45 4.06 -11.54
N LEU A 50 -10.80 2.79 -11.31
CA LEU A 50 -11.22 1.85 -12.34
C LEU A 50 -12.74 1.70 -12.30
N SER A 51 -13.37 1.69 -13.47
CA SER A 51 -14.78 1.30 -13.61
C SER A 51 -14.95 -0.19 -13.32
N LYS A 52 -16.19 -0.63 -13.12
CA LYS A 52 -16.47 -2.07 -12.91
C LYS A 52 -16.09 -2.91 -14.12
N GLU A 53 -16.27 -2.33 -15.31
CA GLU A 53 -15.92 -2.95 -16.59
C GLU A 53 -14.39 -3.08 -16.71
N GLU A 54 -13.63 -2.04 -16.37
CA GLU A 54 -12.16 -2.09 -16.38
C GLU A 54 -11.62 -3.13 -15.40
N VAL A 55 -12.21 -3.24 -14.21
CA VAL A 55 -11.83 -4.27 -13.23
C VAL A 55 -12.12 -5.68 -13.77
N ALA A 56 -13.29 -5.89 -14.39
CA ALA A 56 -13.68 -7.17 -14.94
C ALA A 56 -12.81 -7.61 -16.14
N HIS A 57 -12.28 -6.64 -16.90
CA HIS A 57 -11.42 -6.89 -18.07
C HIS A 57 -9.92 -6.82 -17.76
N SER A 58 -9.53 -6.51 -16.53
CA SER A 58 -8.11 -6.42 -16.18
C SER A 58 -7.48 -7.81 -16.23
N LEU A 59 -6.51 -7.98 -17.14
CA LEU A 59 -5.67 -9.19 -17.24
C LEU A 59 -4.86 -9.44 -15.96
N PHE A 60 -4.69 -8.41 -15.13
CA PHE A 60 -3.98 -8.46 -13.86
C PHE A 60 -4.91 -8.61 -12.65
N SER A 61 -6.23 -8.77 -12.86
CA SER A 61 -7.19 -9.06 -11.79
C SER A 61 -7.00 -10.48 -11.26
N SER A 62 -6.05 -10.65 -10.34
CA SER A 62 -5.97 -11.86 -9.52
C SER A 62 -6.64 -11.62 -8.18
N SER A 63 -7.16 -12.68 -7.57
CA SER A 63 -7.71 -12.69 -6.20
C SER A 63 -6.74 -12.17 -5.15
N ASP A 64 -5.45 -12.10 -5.51
CA ASP A 64 -4.30 -11.85 -4.66
C ASP A 64 -3.47 -10.63 -5.08
N GLY A 65 -3.87 -9.91 -6.13
CA GLY A 65 -3.00 -8.99 -6.86
C GLY A 65 -3.56 -7.60 -7.13
N PHE A 66 -2.63 -6.69 -7.33
CA PHE A 66 -2.83 -5.33 -7.77
C PHE A 66 -3.62 -5.26 -9.08
N ASN A 67 -4.32 -4.15 -9.32
CA ASN A 67 -4.98 -3.91 -10.60
C ASN A 67 -4.22 -2.83 -11.36
N LEU A 68 -4.14 -2.95 -12.69
CA LEU A 68 -3.59 -1.90 -13.56
C LEU A 68 -4.68 -1.44 -14.53
N CYS A 69 -4.74 -0.13 -14.79
CA CYS A 69 -5.51 0.38 -15.92
C CYS A 69 -4.83 -0.04 -17.23
N GLU A 70 -5.55 0.04 -18.35
CA GLU A 70 -5.06 -0.36 -19.68
C GLU A 70 -3.67 0.22 -20.00
N SER A 71 -3.48 1.51 -19.79
CA SER A 71 -2.20 2.18 -20.08
C SER A 71 -1.05 1.69 -19.19
N CYS A 72 -1.29 1.53 -17.88
CA CYS A 72 -0.26 1.00 -16.98
C CYS A 72 0.01 -0.49 -17.23
N GLY A 73 -1.02 -1.26 -17.60
CA GLY A 73 -0.91 -2.66 -17.97
C GLY A 73 -0.04 -2.85 -19.21
N SER A 74 -0.28 -2.05 -20.26
CA SER A 74 0.53 -2.10 -21.49
C SER A 74 2.00 -1.78 -21.24
N GLU A 75 2.30 -0.73 -20.45
CA GLU A 75 3.68 -0.41 -20.08
C GLU A 75 4.32 -1.51 -19.21
N PHE A 76 3.55 -2.14 -18.33
CA PHE A 76 4.04 -3.26 -17.52
C PHE A 76 4.32 -4.52 -18.35
N GLU A 77 3.48 -4.84 -19.34
CA GLU A 77 3.74 -5.93 -20.28
C GLU A 77 5.02 -5.72 -21.08
N ASP A 78 5.25 -4.47 -21.52
CA ASP A 78 6.49 -4.09 -22.18
C ASP A 78 7.69 -4.25 -21.24
N PHE A 79 7.53 -3.93 -19.95
CA PHE A 79 8.57 -4.12 -18.94
C PHE A 79 8.91 -5.60 -18.77
N ILE A 80 7.90 -6.47 -18.66
CA ILE A 80 8.08 -7.93 -18.56
C ILE A 80 8.77 -8.46 -19.82
N ARG A 81 8.35 -8.03 -21.01
CA ARG A 81 8.95 -8.44 -22.29
C ARG A 81 10.42 -8.06 -22.39
N ILE A 82 10.77 -6.81 -22.06
CA ILE A 82 12.15 -6.31 -22.15
C ILE A 82 13.04 -6.98 -21.10
N SER A 83 12.54 -7.13 -19.86
CA SER A 83 13.30 -7.75 -18.76
C SER A 83 13.56 -9.24 -18.97
N THR A 84 12.63 -9.96 -19.60
CA THR A 84 12.75 -11.42 -19.84
C THR A 84 13.56 -11.74 -21.11
N ASN A 85 13.31 -11.02 -22.21
CA ASN A 85 13.88 -11.36 -23.52
C ASN A 85 15.10 -10.52 -23.91
N HIS A 86 15.62 -9.67 -23.00
CA HIS A 86 16.69 -8.69 -23.26
C HIS A 86 16.51 -7.90 -24.57
N THR A 87 15.25 -7.70 -24.98
CA THR A 87 14.92 -7.13 -26.29
C THR A 87 14.85 -5.62 -26.14
N SER A 88 15.52 -4.86 -27.01
CA SER A 88 15.39 -3.41 -27.01
C SER A 88 14.00 -3.01 -27.47
N SER A 89 13.33 -2.15 -26.70
CA SER A 89 12.15 -1.44 -27.20
C SER A 89 12.56 -0.39 -28.22
N GLY A 90 11.73 -0.20 -29.26
CA GLY A 90 11.86 0.92 -30.19
C GLY A 90 11.49 2.28 -29.58
N MET A 91 11.01 2.31 -28.34
CA MET A 91 10.58 3.52 -27.65
C MET A 91 11.73 4.20 -26.90
N PHE A 92 11.81 5.53 -27.01
CA PHE A 92 12.96 6.28 -26.47
C PHE A 92 13.02 6.34 -24.93
N TRP A 93 11.90 6.09 -24.24
CA TRP A 93 11.81 6.15 -22.77
C TRP A 93 11.93 4.79 -22.08
N HIS A 94 11.83 3.67 -22.81
CA HIS A 94 12.05 2.30 -22.30
C HIS A 94 13.54 2.01 -22.09
N LYS A 95 14.16 2.85 -21.27
CA LYS A 95 15.58 2.83 -20.90
C LYS A 95 15.73 2.42 -19.45
N GLU A 96 16.98 2.42 -18.98
CA GLU A 96 17.36 1.98 -17.64
C GLU A 96 16.52 2.60 -16.51
N ALA A 97 16.25 3.92 -16.56
CA ALA A 97 15.45 4.58 -15.51
C ALA A 97 14.01 4.04 -15.45
N TRP A 98 13.41 3.76 -16.60
CA TRP A 98 12.06 3.21 -16.69
C TRP A 98 12.03 1.73 -16.26
N LEU A 99 13.05 0.95 -16.61
CA LEU A 99 13.19 -0.42 -16.11
C LEU A 99 13.32 -0.45 -14.58
N LYS A 100 14.13 0.46 -14.01
CA LYS A 100 14.29 0.60 -12.56
C LYS A 100 12.99 0.99 -11.87
N LEU A 101 12.19 1.87 -12.49
CA LEU A 101 10.89 2.27 -11.95
C LEU A 101 9.97 1.05 -11.77
N TRP A 102 9.83 0.24 -12.82
CA TRP A 102 8.95 -0.93 -12.78
C TRP A 102 9.49 -2.04 -11.86
N ALA A 103 10.79 -2.28 -11.86
CA ALA A 103 11.41 -3.23 -10.92
C ALA A 103 11.15 -2.82 -9.46
N ALA A 104 11.42 -1.57 -9.10
CA ALA A 104 11.16 -1.07 -7.75
C ALA A 104 9.66 -1.10 -7.39
N TRP A 105 8.78 -0.90 -8.37
CA TRP A 105 7.34 -1.03 -8.15
C TRP A 105 6.95 -2.49 -7.85
N VAL A 106 7.51 -3.47 -8.54
CA VAL A 106 7.29 -4.90 -8.23
C VAL A 106 7.77 -5.22 -6.82
N ASP A 107 9.00 -4.83 -6.46
CA ASP A 107 9.55 -5.03 -5.12
C ASP A 107 8.64 -4.40 -4.04
N TYR A 108 8.09 -3.22 -4.32
CA TYR A 108 7.14 -2.55 -3.43
C TYR A 108 5.83 -3.32 -3.27
N GLN A 109 5.26 -3.88 -4.35
CA GLN A 109 4.06 -4.72 -4.27
C GLN A 109 4.32 -5.99 -3.44
N GLU A 110 5.47 -6.63 -3.61
CA GLU A 110 5.86 -7.80 -2.83
C GLU A 110 6.04 -7.47 -1.35
N ALA A 111 6.74 -6.38 -1.03
CA ALA A 111 6.92 -5.93 0.34
C ALA A 111 5.59 -5.59 1.03
N LEU A 112 4.66 -4.94 0.31
CA LEU A 112 3.31 -4.68 0.81
C LEU A 112 2.52 -5.95 1.08
N LYS A 113 2.63 -6.96 0.20
CA LYS A 113 1.94 -8.24 0.37
C LYS A 113 2.49 -8.98 1.57
N ALA A 114 3.82 -9.08 1.69
CA ALA A 114 4.49 -9.67 2.83
C ALA A 114 4.09 -8.99 4.15
N PHE A 115 3.99 -7.65 4.15
CA PHE A 115 3.54 -6.93 5.33
C PHE A 115 2.06 -7.17 5.66
N LYS A 116 1.17 -7.18 4.67
CA LYS A 116 -0.26 -7.52 4.86
C LYS A 116 -0.45 -8.92 5.45
N ASP A 117 0.37 -9.87 5.01
CA ASP A 117 0.28 -11.28 5.41
C ASP A 117 1.06 -11.56 6.72
N SER A 118 1.73 -10.55 7.29
CA SER A 118 2.51 -10.66 8.52
C SER A 118 1.63 -10.82 9.77
N PRO A 119 2.09 -11.55 10.80
CA PRO A 119 1.39 -11.66 12.09
C PRO A 119 1.10 -10.29 12.72
N GLU A 120 2.01 -9.34 12.60
CA GLU A 120 1.90 -7.99 13.16
C GLU A 120 0.71 -7.23 12.54
N PHE A 121 0.50 -7.36 11.23
CA PHE A 121 -0.63 -6.72 10.56
C PHE A 121 -1.97 -7.41 10.89
N GLN A 122 -1.95 -8.73 11.12
CA GLN A 122 -3.13 -9.47 11.57
C GLN A 122 -3.54 -9.06 12.99
N GLU A 123 -2.57 -8.88 13.89
CA GLU A 123 -2.81 -8.36 15.24
C GLU A 123 -3.33 -6.92 15.21
N LEU A 124 -2.68 -6.04 14.43
CA LEU A 124 -3.14 -4.67 14.20
C LEU A 124 -4.58 -4.60 13.70
N SER A 125 -4.96 -5.52 12.80
CA SER A 125 -6.32 -5.56 12.24
C SER A 125 -7.36 -5.93 13.31
N LYS A 126 -7.04 -6.87 14.20
CA LYS A 126 -7.92 -7.26 15.33
C LYS A 126 -8.08 -6.12 16.33
N GLU A 127 -6.99 -5.43 16.68
CA GLU A 127 -7.03 -4.29 17.62
C GLU A 127 -7.90 -3.12 17.15
N LEU A 128 -8.17 -3.00 15.83
CA LEU A 128 -9.02 -1.96 15.27
C LEU A 128 -10.49 -2.38 15.11
N GLU A 129 -10.78 -3.68 15.18
CA GLU A 129 -12.14 -4.23 15.16
C GLU A 129 -12.77 -4.27 16.57
N GLU A 130 -11.94 -4.29 17.62
CA GLU A 130 -12.30 -4.14 19.04
C GLU A 130 -12.58 -2.68 19.47
#